data_AF-A0A929H0L2-F1
#
_entry.id   AF-A0A929H0L2-F1
#
_cell.length_a   1.000
_cell.length_b   1.000
_cell.length_c   1.000
_cell.angle_alpha   90.00
_cell.angle_beta   90.00
_cell.angle_gamma   90.00
#
_symmetry.space_group_name_H-M   'P 1'
#
loop_
_entity.id
_entity.type
_entity.pdbx_description
1 polymer ?
#
loop_
_entity_poly.entity_id
_entity_poly.type
_entity_poly.pdbx_seq_one_letter_code
_entity_poly.pdbx_strand_id
1 'polypeptide(L)' 'MDATVECYAGHRYPERPRAFLWEGERLPVEEIERQWRTPSGLAFRVRAADGRCFTLAYDEAADAWDIRLGCHRPVPSAD' A
#
# COMPACT_ATOMS: atom_id res chain seq x y z
N MET A 1 16.91 -1.45 -0.40
CA MET A 1 15.98 -0.45 -0.95
C MET A 1 14.74 -0.58 -0.12
N ASP A 2 14.67 0.31 0.87
CA ASP A 2 13.91 0.13 2.09
C ASP A 2 12.62 0.93 1.92
N ALA A 3 11.52 0.24 1.62
CA ALA A 3 10.22 0.87 1.45
C ALA A 3 9.67 1.26 2.82
N THR A 4 9.86 2.52 3.22
CA THR A 4 9.34 3.05 4.48
C THR A 4 7.93 3.60 4.28
N VAL A 5 6.94 3.01 4.95
CA VAL A 5 5.58 3.53 5.02
C VAL A 5 5.36 4.12 6.41
N GLU A 6 4.96 5.38 6.48
CA GLU A 6 4.65 6.04 7.75
C GLU A 6 3.26 5.60 8.23
N CYS A 7 3.24 4.61 9.13
CA CYS A 7 2.07 4.20 9.89
C CYS A 7 2.13 4.82 11.30
N TYR A 8 1.07 5.54 11.70
CA TYR A 8 0.99 6.17 13.01
C TYR A 8 0.46 5.18 14.06
N ALA A 9 1.37 4.49 14.75
CA ALA A 9 1.10 3.50 15.80
C ALA A 9 0.07 4.00 16.83
N GLY A 10 -1.20 3.67 16.58
CA GLY A 10 -2.33 4.29 17.24
C GLY A 10 -3.39 3.27 17.63
N HIS A 11 -2.97 2.24 18.36
CA HIS A 11 -3.79 1.41 19.25
C HIS A 11 -5.24 1.17 18.76
N ARG A 12 -5.40 0.10 17.94
CA ARG A 12 -6.66 -0.58 17.55
C ARG A 12 -7.11 -0.31 16.09
N TYR A 13 -6.95 -1.36 15.26
CA TYR A 13 -7.45 -1.50 13.88
C TYR A 13 -6.63 -0.75 12.80
N PRO A 14 -6.41 -1.35 11.60
CA PRO A 14 -5.23 -1.07 10.78
C PRO A 14 -5.20 0.38 10.30
N GLU A 15 -4.06 1.01 10.55
CA GLU A 15 -3.72 2.36 10.17
C GLU A 15 -3.78 2.49 8.64
N ARG A 16 -4.76 3.24 8.18
CA ARG A 16 -4.88 3.62 6.78
C ARG A 16 -3.60 4.38 6.36
N PRO A 17 -2.86 3.93 5.34
CA PRO A 17 -1.63 4.58 4.92
C PRO A 17 -1.95 6.01 4.47
N ARG A 18 -1.22 6.99 5.02
CA ARG A 18 -1.39 8.42 4.71
C ARG A 18 -0.34 8.95 3.75
N ALA A 19 0.84 8.35 3.79
CA ALA A 19 1.94 8.65 2.87
C ALA A 19 2.87 7.44 2.83
N PHE A 20 3.62 7.30 1.74
CA PHE A 20 4.61 6.25 1.57
C PHE A 20 5.82 6.80 0.81
N LEU A 21 6.99 6.22 1.05
CA LEU A 21 8.20 6.54 0.29
C LEU A 21 8.27 5.68 -0.97
N TRP A 22 8.34 6.31 -2.14
CA TRP A 22 8.51 5.63 -3.43
C TRP A 22 9.67 6.25 -4.18
N GLU A 23 10.69 5.45 -4.53
CA GLU A 23 11.89 5.90 -5.26
C GLU A 23 12.61 7.10 -4.62
N GLY A 24 12.54 7.22 -3.29
CA GLY A 24 13.14 8.34 -2.53
C GLY A 24 12.25 9.58 -2.43
N GLU A 25 11.08 9.58 -3.07
CA GLU A 25 10.07 10.63 -2.98
C GLU A 25 8.98 10.24 -1.97
N ARG A 26 8.59 11.16 -1.09
CA ARG A 26 7.46 10.96 -0.18
C ARG A 26 6.16 11.28 -0.92
N LEU A 27 5.34 10.28 -1.17
CA LEU A 27 4.06 10.44 -1.84
C LEU A 27 2.91 10.40 -0.82
N PRO A 28 2.16 11.50 -0.65
CA PRO A 28 0.96 11.51 0.16
C PRO A 28 -0.17 10.75 -0.55
N VAL A 29 -0.90 9.94 0.22
CA VAL A 29 -2.11 9.25 -0.21
C VAL A 29 -3.25 10.26 -0.21
N GLU A 30 -3.77 10.54 -1.40
CA GLU A 30 -4.93 11.41 -1.62
C GLU A 30 -6.24 10.64 -1.35
N GLU A 31 -6.33 9.41 -1.87
CA GLU A 31 -7.53 8.59 -1.74
C GLU A 31 -7.17 7.10 -1.59
N ILE A 32 -7.93 6.36 -0.78
CA ILE A 32 -7.85 4.91 -0.71
C ILE A 32 -8.98 4.33 -1.56
N GLU A 33 -8.66 3.87 -2.76
CA GLU A 33 -9.63 3.30 -3.71
C GLU A 33 -10.17 1.95 -3.23
N ARG A 34 -9.35 1.13 -2.57
CA ARG A 34 -9.74 -0.21 -2.11
C ARG A 34 -8.86 -0.69 -0.96
N GLN A 35 -9.44 -1.51 -0.08
CA GLN A 35 -8.73 -2.22 0.98
C GLN A 35 -9.15 -3.70 0.95
N TRP A 36 -8.20 -4.62 1.09
CA TRP A 36 -8.46 -6.06 1.16
C TRP A 36 -7.43 -6.78 2.04
N ARG A 37 -7.79 -7.96 2.55
CA ARG A 37 -6.83 -8.87 3.20
C ARG A 37 -6.25 -9.83 2.18
N THR A 38 -4.97 -10.11 2.31
CA THR A 38 -4.22 -11.14 1.59
C THR A 38 -3.78 -12.21 2.59
N PRO A 39 -3.27 -13.37 2.13
CA PRO A 39 -2.68 -14.36 3.02
C PRO A 39 -1.48 -13.84 3.82
N SER A 40 -0.74 -12.88 3.26
CA SER A 40 0.45 -12.26 3.89
C SER A 40 0.10 -11.11 4.85
N GLY A 41 -1.09 -10.50 4.72
CA GLY A 41 -1.49 -9.39 5.57
C GLY A 41 -2.56 -8.49 4.98
N LEU A 42 -2.37 -7.18 5.11
CA LEU A 42 -3.33 -6.18 4.61
C LEU A 42 -2.82 -5.50 3.35
N ALA A 43 -3.69 -5.31 2.37
CA ALA A 43 -3.36 -4.59 1.15
C ALA A 43 -4.33 -3.44 0.88
N PHE A 44 -3.79 -2.36 0.35
CA PHE A 44 -4.51 -1.14 0.02
C PHE A 44 -4.17 -0.72 -1.40
N ARG A 45 -5.20 -0.31 -2.14
CA ARG A 45 -5.03 0.43 -3.39
C ARG A 45 -5.28 1.89 -3.08
N VAL A 46 -4.29 2.71 -3.37
CA VAL A 46 -4.28 4.13 -3.05
C VAL A 46 -3.98 4.95 -4.29
N ARG A 47 -4.55 6.15 -4.34
CA ARG A 47 -4.19 7.18 -5.29
C ARG A 47 -3.31 8.20 -4.57
N ALA A 48 -2.14 8.46 -5.13
CA ALA A 48 -1.25 9.50 -4.63
C ALA A 48 -1.69 10.88 -5.15
N ALA A 49 -1.26 11.95 -4.47
CA ALA A 49 -1.57 13.34 -4.89
C ALA A 49 -1.06 13.68 -6.31
N ASP A 50 -0.08 12.94 -6.82
CA ASP A 50 0.42 13.07 -8.19
C ASP A 50 -0.51 12.37 -9.22
N GLY A 51 -1.68 11.90 -8.79
CA GLY A 51 -2.69 11.23 -9.62
C GLY A 51 -2.40 9.76 -9.93
N ARG A 52 -1.19 9.26 -9.62
CA ARG A 52 -0.77 7.87 -9.79
C ARG A 52 -1.43 6.91 -8.79
N CYS A 53 -1.70 5.68 -9.23
CA CYS A 53 -2.26 4.62 -8.38
C CYS A 53 -1.16 3.65 -7.93
N PHE A 54 -1.21 3.27 -6.66
CA PHE A 54 -0.27 2.34 -6.03
C PHE A 54 -1.02 1.26 -5.26
N THR A 55 -0.38 0.10 -5.17
CA THR A 55 -0.76 -0.95 -4.24
C THR A 55 0.25 -1.00 -3.11
N LEU A 56 -0.22 -0.83 -1.88
CA LEU A 56 0.54 -0.97 -0.65
C LEU A 56 0.12 -2.27 0.01
N ALA A 57 0.98 -3.27 0.01
CA ALA A 57 0.75 -4.55 0.68
C ALA A 57 1.67 -4.65 1.90
N TYR A 58 1.09 -4.77 3.07
CA TYR A 58 1.81 -5.03 4.30
C TYR A 58 1.95 -6.54 4.49
N ASP A 59 3.20 -7.00 4.57
CA ASP A 59 3.54 -8.38 4.91
C ASP A 59 3.78 -8.44 6.42
N GLU A 60 2.85 -9.07 7.15
CA GLU A 60 2.92 -9.18 8.61
C GLU A 60 4.07 -10.09 9.06
N ALA A 61 4.52 -11.02 8.21
CA ALA A 61 5.60 -11.95 8.55
C ALA A 61 6.98 -11.31 8.40
N ALA A 62 7.16 -10.46 7.39
CA ALA A 62 8.39 -9.70 7.17
C ALA A 62 8.40 -8.35 7.89
N ASP A 63 7.27 -7.94 8.49
CA ASP A 63 7.04 -6.59 9.04
C ASP A 63 7.41 -5.48 8.04
N ALA A 64 7.09 -5.70 6.76
CA ALA A 64 7.56 -4.88 5.66
C ALA A 64 6.42 -4.49 4.71
N TRP A 65 6.55 -3.31 4.11
CA TRP A 65 5.62 -2.83 3.10
C TRP A 65 6.17 -3.07 1.70
N ASP A 66 5.39 -3.75 0.88
CA ASP A 66 5.60 -3.88 -0.55
C ASP A 66 4.77 -2.82 -1.27
N ILE A 67 5.45 -1.95 -2.00
CA ILE A 67 4.83 -0.86 -2.75
C ILE A 67 4.94 -1.21 -4.23
N ARG A 68 3.83 -1.17 -4.95
CA ARG A 68 3.82 -1.41 -6.40
C ARG A 68 3.12 -0.28 -7.12
N LEU A 69 3.83 0.33 -8.07
CA LEU A 69 3.22 1.24 -9.02
C LEU A 69 2.31 0.45 -9.97
N GLY A 70 1.08 0.92 -10.11
CA GLY A 70 0.17 0.41 -11.12
C GLY A 70 -1.21 0.12 -10.58
N CYS A 71 -2.20 0.56 -11.36
CA CYS A 71 -3.56 0.05 -11.35
C CYS A 71 -3.59 -1.30 -12.07
N HIS A 72 -2.85 -2.29 -11.58
CA HIS A 72 -2.96 -3.62 -12.15
C HIS A 72 -4.39 -4.11 -11.88
N ARG A 73 -5.21 -4.18 -12.93
CA ARG A 73 -6.35 -5.09 -12.92
C ARG A 73 -5.71 -6.47 -12.73
N PRO A 74 -6.06 -7.25 -11.69
CA PRO A 74 -5.67 -8.66 -11.71
C PRO A 74 -6.22 -9.22 -13.01
N VAL A 75 -5.34 -9.57 -13.94
CA VAL A 75 -5.72 -10.50 -15.00
C VAL A 75 -6.13 -11.76 -14.24
N PRO A 76 -7.39 -12.22 -14.34
CA PRO A 76 -7.73 -13.52 -13.79
C PRO A 76 -6.82 -14.51 -14.53
N SER A 77 -5.82 -15.04 -13.82
CA SER A 77 -5.11 -16.22 -14.32
C SER A 77 -6.16 -17.31 -14.36
N ALA A 78 -6.57 -17.65 -15.57
CA ALA A 78 -7.39 -18.81 -15.83
C ALA A 78 -6.55 -20.06 -15.54
N ASP A 79 -6.98 -20.83 -14.54
CA ASP A 79 -6.93 -22.29 -14.53
C ASP A 79 -8.12 -22.79 -13.69
#